data_AF-A0A3M3A4P8-F1
#
_entry.id   AF-A0A3M3A4P8-F1
#
_cell.length_a   1.000
_cell.length_b   1.000
_cell.length_c   1.000
_cell.angle_alpha   90.00
_cell.angle_beta   90.00
_cell.angle_gamma   90.00
#
_symmetry.space_group_name_H-M   'P 1'
#
loop_
_entity.id
_entity.type
_entity.pdbx_description
1 polymer ?
#
loop_
_entity_poly.entity_id
_entity_poly.type
_entity_poly.pdbx_seq_one_letter_code
_entity_poly.pdbx_strand_id
1 'polypeptide(L)' 'MLYAIIATDVENSLEKRLSVRPAHLERLNTLKDAGRLVLAGPHPAVESNDPGAAGFS' A
#
# COMPACT_ATOMS: atom_id res chain seq x y z
N MET A 1 5.43 20.38 -7.04
CA MET A 1 5.38 20.27 -5.57
C MET A 1 5.14 18.81 -5.20
N LEU A 2 5.82 18.31 -4.17
CA LEU A 2 5.65 16.93 -3.69
C LEU A 2 4.62 16.87 -2.57
N TYR A 3 3.92 15.74 -2.47
CA TYR A 3 2.93 15.48 -1.44
C TYR A 3 3.21 14.11 -0.81
N ALA A 4 3.02 14.00 0.50
CA ALA A 4 3.03 12.74 1.21
C ALA A 4 1.58 12.32 1.49
N ILE A 5 1.25 11.07 1.13
CA ILE A 5 -0.04 10.46 1.44
C ILE A 5 0.24 9.31 2.40
N ILE A 6 -0.21 9.46 3.65
CA ILE A 6 -0.08 8.45 4.70
C ILE A 6 -1.49 7.95 4.99
N ALA A 7 -1.70 6.65 4.83
CA ALA A 7 -2.98 5.99 5.07
C ALA A 7 -2.81 4.96 6.18
N THR A 8 -3.89 4.73 6.91
CA THR A 8 -3.98 3.70 7.94
C THR A 8 -5.08 2.71 7.57
N ASP A 9 -4.78 1.42 7.64
CA ASP A 9 -5.75 0.35 7.42
C ASP A 9 -6.81 0.35 8.53
N VAL A 10 -8.05 0.02 8.16
CA VAL A 10 -9.11 -0.23 9.15
C VAL A 10 -8.81 -1.54 9.88
N GLU A 11 -9.19 -1.64 11.15
CA GLU A 11 -9.04 -2.86 11.94
C GLU A 11 -9.61 -4.10 11.23
N ASN A 12 -8.89 -5.23 11.29
CA ASN A 12 -9.28 -6.52 10.70
C ASN A 12 -9.60 -6.46 9.18
N SER A 13 -8.92 -5.59 8.42
CA SER A 13 -9.21 -5.39 6.99
C SER A 13 -8.26 -6.07 6.01
N LEU A 14 -7.36 -6.95 6.48
CA LEU A 14 -6.33 -7.60 5.65
C LEU A 14 -6.91 -8.31 4.41
N GLU A 15 -8.01 -9.04 4.56
CA GLU A 15 -8.67 -9.72 3.44
C GLU A 15 -9.17 -8.74 2.38
N LYS A 16 -9.80 -7.64 2.82
CA LYS A 16 -10.26 -6.56 1.93
C LYS A 16 -9.07 -5.94 1.20
N ARG A 17 -7.98 -5.62 1.91
CA ARG A 17 -6.74 -5.11 1.33
C ARG A 17 -6.19 -6.02 0.23
N LEU A 18 -6.13 -7.32 0.49
CA LEU A 18 -5.64 -8.31 -0.49
C LEU A 18 -6.54 -8.38 -1.72
N SER A 19 -7.86 -8.34 -1.54
CA SER A 19 -8.82 -8.39 -2.65
C SER A 19 -8.70 -7.21 -3.64
N VAL A 20 -8.37 -6.01 -3.14
CA VAL A 20 -8.24 -4.79 -3.95
C VAL A 20 -6.80 -4.49 -4.38
N ARG A 21 -5.82 -5.27 -3.91
CA ARG A 21 -4.40 -5.03 -4.16
C ARG A 21 -4.06 -4.90 -5.66
N PRO A 22 -4.59 -5.73 -6.58
CA PRO A 22 -4.30 -5.58 -8.00
C PRO A 22 -4.71 -4.21 -8.56
N ALA A 23 -5.93 -3.76 -8.28
CA ALA A 23 -6.44 -2.46 -8.72
C ALA A 23 -5.68 -1.27 -8.08
N HIS A 24 -5.26 -1.42 -6.81
CA HIS A 24 -4.42 -0.42 -6.16
C HIS A 24 -3.05 -0.29 -6.85
N LEU A 25 -2.41 -1.42 -7.19
CA LEU A 25 -1.12 -1.44 -7.88
C LEU A 25 -1.22 -0.85 -9.30
N GLU A 26 -2.31 -1.09 -10.02
CA GLU A 26 -2.55 -0.49 -11.34
C GLU A 26 -2.48 1.04 -11.29
N ARG A 27 -3.16 1.65 -10.30
CA ARG A 27 -3.11 3.10 -10.09
C ARG A 27 -1.69 3.62 -9.79
N LEU A 28 -0.94 2.88 -8.98
CA LEU A 28 0.45 3.25 -8.67
C LEU A 28 1.34 3.15 -9.92
N ASN A 29 1.15 2.12 -10.74
CA ASN A 29 1.87 1.98 -12.01
C ASN A 29 1.54 3.13 -12.96
N THR A 30 0.27 3.55 -13.09
CA THR A 30 -0.09 4.74 -13.88
C THR A 30 0.63 6.01 -13.39
N LEU A 31 0.72 6.19 -12.07
CA LEU A 31 1.44 7.35 -11.50
C LEU A 31 2.95 7.26 -11.73
N LYS A 32 3.52 6.06 -11.66
CA LYS A 32 4.92 5.79 -11.97
C LYS A 32 5.23 6.09 -13.44
N ASP A 33 4.41 5.61 -14.36
CA ASP A 33 4.58 5.80 -15.80
C ASP A 33 4.43 7.28 -16.18
N ALA A 34 3.59 8.03 -15.47
CA ALA A 34 3.46 9.47 -15.61
C ALA A 34 4.62 10.28 -14.98
N GLY A 35 5.60 9.64 -14.34
CA GLY A 35 6.69 10.31 -13.63
C GLY A 35 6.23 11.08 -12.38
N ARG A 36 5.08 10.72 -11.81
CA ARG A 36 4.44 11.41 -10.68
C ARG A 36 4.55 10.65 -9.35
N LEU A 37 5.13 9.45 -9.36
CA LEU A 37 5.35 8.65 -8.17
C LEU A 37 6.83 8.67 -7.78
N VAL A 38 7.14 9.18 -6.59
CA VAL A 38 8.51 9.13 -6.03
C VAL A 38 8.76 7.78 -5.35
N LEU A 39 7.85 7.38 -4.46
CA LEU A 39 7.88 6.11 -3.74
C LEU A 39 6.47 5.74 -3.25
N ALA A 40 6.22 4.44 -3.09
CA ALA A 40 5.02 3.92 -2.44
C ALA A 40 5.29 2.54 -1.83
N GLY A 41 4.70 2.26 -0.67
CA GLY A 41 4.83 0.98 0.01
C GLY A 41 3.84 0.81 1.18
N PRO A 42 3.58 -0.43 1.63
CA PRO A 42 2.88 -0.70 2.88
C PRO A 42 3.67 -0.27 4.12
N HIS A 43 2.98 -0.13 5.26
CA HIS A 43 3.60 -0.22 6.59
C HIS A 43 3.30 -1.61 7.18
N PRO A 44 4.26 -2.53 7.25
CA PRO A 44 4.08 -3.81 7.94
C PRO A 44 3.73 -3.61 9.42
N ALA A 45 2.78 -4.40 9.94
CA ALA A 45 2.42 -4.35 11.36
C ALA A 45 3.50 -4.94 12.29
N VAL A 46 4.44 -5.69 11.71
CA VAL A 46 5.60 -6.30 12.36
C VAL A 46 6.84 -6.04 11.51
N GLU A 47 8.03 -6.13 12.11
CA GLU A 47 9.30 -5.96 11.39
C GLU A 47 9.60 -7.16 10.47
N SER A 48 8.89 -7.22 9.34
CA SER A 48 9.05 -8.25 8.31
C SER A 48 8.66 -7.70 6.94
N ASN A 49 9.38 -8.13 5.90
CA ASN A 49 9.02 -7.84 4.51
C ASN A 49 7.74 -8.57 4.06
N ASP A 50 7.42 -9.69 4.72
CA ASP A 50 6.18 -10.42 4.56
C ASP A 50 5.56 -10.65 5.95
N PRO A 51 4.69 -9.75 6.43
CA PRO A 51 4.07 -9.88 7.74
C PRO A 51 3.02 -10.99 7.79
N GLY A 52 2.66 -11.63 6.67
CA GLY A 52 1.66 -12.69 6.62
C GLY A 52 0.34 -12.27 7.27
N ALA A 53 -0.12 -13.05 8.24
CA ALA A 53 -1.36 -12.80 8.97
C ALA A 53 -1.30 -11.58 9.90
N ALA A 54 -0.10 -11.12 10.30
CA ALA A 54 0.03 -9.90 11.09
C ALA A 54 -0.39 -8.65 10.29
N GLY A 55 -0.37 -8.73 8.95
CA GLY A 55 -0.92 -7.72 8.07
C GLY A 55 -0.14 -6.40 8.09
N PHE A 56 -0.86 -5.32 7.87
CA PHE A 56 -0.31 -3.99 7.63
C PHE A 56 -1.15 -2.94 8.37
N SER A 57 -0.51 -1.81 8.69
CA SER A 57 -1.14 -0.66 9.34
C SER A 57 -1.30 0.53 8.41
#